data_AF-A0A2T7QFF6-F1
#
_entry.id   AF-A0A2T7QFF6-F1
#
_cell.length_a   1.000
_cell.length_b   1.000
_cell.length_c   1.000
_cell.angle_alpha   90.00
_cell.angle_beta   90.00
_cell.angle_gamma   90.00
#
_symmetry.space_group_name_H-M   'P 1'
#
loop_
_entity.id
_entity.type
_entity.pdbx_description
1 polymer ?
#
loop_
_entity_poly.entity_id
_entity_poly.type
_entity_poly.pdbx_seq_one_letter_code
_entity_poly.pdbx_strand_id
1 'polypeptide(L)'
;MSNKTKKILSTILLVIPSLMVVFSGIMKLAGSEQIVTGLSKIGYGSLISILGIAELVFVALLWIPKTWKVGFFFLLSYLGGAAAIEVSGGKGAVALIFIALLWAGAYLRDNFMFVKATSKQ
;
A
#
# COMPACT_ATOMS: atom_id res chain seq x y z
N MET A 1 22.10 -14.07 -5.32
CA MET A 1 20.81 -14.36 -4.64
C MET A 1 20.05 -15.37 -5.47
N SER A 2 19.62 -16.50 -4.89
CA SER A 2 18.81 -17.51 -5.61
C SER A 2 17.44 -16.93 -6.02
N ASN A 3 16.88 -17.38 -7.14
CA ASN A 3 15.56 -16.97 -7.60
C ASN A 3 14.47 -17.26 -6.55
N LYS A 4 14.62 -18.33 -5.74
CA LYS A 4 13.71 -18.63 -4.63
C LYS A 4 13.79 -17.58 -3.53
N THR A 5 15.00 -17.19 -3.13
CA THR A 5 15.24 -16.17 -2.10
C THR A 5 14.68 -14.81 -2.51
N LYS A 6 14.87 -14.40 -3.77
CA LYS A 6 14.29 -13.14 -4.29
C LYS A 6 12.77 -13.14 -4.23
N LYS A 7 12.14 -14.24 -4.65
CA LYS A 7 10.68 -14.38 -4.63
C LYS A 7 10.13 -14.33 -3.21
N ILE A 8 10.74 -15.04 -2.26
CA ILE A 8 10.31 -15.02 -0.86
C ILE A 8 10.45 -13.61 -0.28
N LEU A 9 11.60 -12.97 -0.48
CA LEU A 9 11.86 -11.63 0.07
C LEU A 9 10.91 -10.58 -0.51
N SER A 10 10.68 -10.60 -1.82
CA SER A 10 9.70 -9.73 -2.48
C SER A 10 8.29 -9.93 -1.93
N THR A 11 7.85 -11.18 -1.76
CA THR A 11 6.54 -11.48 -1.18
C THR A 11 6.43 -10.95 0.24
N ILE A 12 7.43 -11.17 1.10
CA ILE A 12 7.40 -10.68 2.50
C ILE A 12 7.27 -9.15 2.52
N LEU A 13 8.07 -8.45 1.71
CA LEU A 13 8.05 -6.99 1.64
C LEU A 13 6.72 -6.42 1.14
N LEU A 14 5.97 -7.16 0.32
CA LEU A 14 4.64 -6.76 -0.15
C LEU A 14 3.51 -7.19 0.81
N VAL A 15 3.65 -8.31 1.52
CA VAL A 15 2.65 -8.80 2.49
C VAL A 15 2.51 -7.85 3.66
N ILE A 16 3.62 -7.36 4.22
CA ILE A 16 3.61 -6.47 5.38
C ILE A 16 2.72 -5.22 5.16
N PRO A 17 2.96 -4.38 4.13
CA PRO A 17 2.09 -3.24 3.86
C PRO A 17 0.67 -3.67 3.45
N SER A 18 0.51 -4.79 2.72
CA SER A 18 -0.81 -5.29 2.34
C SER A 18 -1.68 -5.62 3.55
N LEU A 19 -1.14 -6.34 4.53
CA LEU A 19 -1.88 -6.74 5.73
C LEU A 19 -2.31 -5.51 6.54
N MET A 20 -1.42 -4.51 6.66
CA MET A 20 -1.74 -3.30 7.39
C MET A 20 -2.87 -2.52 6.69
N VAL A 21 -2.81 -2.37 5.36
CA VAL A 21 -3.85 -1.70 4.57
C VAL A 21 -5.18 -2.47 4.61
N VAL A 22 -5.14 -3.80 4.57
CA VAL A 22 -6.36 -4.63 4.71
C VAL A 22 -6.98 -4.44 6.10
N PHE A 23 -6.17 -4.48 7.16
CA PHE A 23 -6.66 -4.27 8.51
C PHE A 23 -7.26 -2.86 8.67
N SER A 24 -6.59 -1.85 8.13
CA SER A 24 -7.09 -0.47 8.06
C SER A 24 -8.45 -0.38 7.35
N GLY A 25 -8.59 -1.02 6.19
CA GLY A 25 -9.83 -1.03 5.43
C GLY A 25 -10.97 -1.72 6.16
N ILE A 26 -10.71 -2.88 6.76
CA ILE A 26 -11.69 -3.60 7.58
C ILE A 26 -12.14 -2.73 8.76
N MET A 27 -11.21 -2.08 9.46
CA MET A 27 -11.53 -1.23 10.62
C MET A 27 -12.36 0.00 10.23
N LYS A 28 -12.12 0.58 9.05
CA LYS A 28 -12.96 1.66 8.48
C LYS A 28 -14.39 1.17 8.21
N LEU A 29 -14.54 -0.02 7.63
CA LEU A 29 -15.85 -0.60 7.29
C LEU A 29 -16.60 -1.13 8.51
N ALA A 30 -15.88 -1.61 9.52
CA ALA A 30 -16.44 -2.02 10.80
C ALA A 30 -16.88 -0.83 11.67
N GLY A 31 -16.63 0.40 11.25
CA GLY A 31 -17.04 1.60 11.98
C GLY A 31 -16.28 1.79 13.29
N SER A 32 -15.00 1.41 13.36
CA SER A 32 -14.18 1.57 14.57
C SER A 32 -14.20 3.02 15.05
N GLU A 33 -14.67 3.26 16.29
CA GLU A 33 -14.83 4.61 16.86
C GLU A 33 -13.54 5.44 16.79
N GLN A 34 -12.38 4.81 17.01
CA GLN A 34 -11.09 5.48 16.96
C GLN A 34 -10.78 6.02 15.56
N ILE A 35 -11.02 5.22 14.51
CA ILE A 35 -10.78 5.63 13.12
C ILE A 35 -11.83 6.63 12.68
N VAL A 36 -13.10 6.37 13.00
CA VAL A 36 -14.21 7.23 12.60
C VAL A 36 -14.05 8.62 13.21
N THR A 37 -13.79 8.72 14.51
CA THR A 37 -13.55 9.99 15.19
C THR A 37 -12.31 10.70 14.64
N GLY A 38 -11.22 9.96 14.41
CA GLY A 38 -9.98 10.50 13.89
C GLY A 38 -10.13 11.11 12.50
N LEU A 39 -10.76 10.38 11.57
CA LEU A 39 -10.98 10.83 10.19
C LEU A 39 -12.10 11.88 10.08
N SER A 40 -13.11 11.83 10.95
CA SER A 40 -14.19 12.83 10.94
C SER A 40 -13.68 14.20 11.39
N LYS A 41 -12.76 14.25 12.37
CA LYS A 41 -12.12 15.50 12.83
C LYS A 41 -11.36 16.25 11.72
N ILE A 42 -10.88 15.52 10.71
CA ILE A 42 -10.16 16.09 9.56
C ILE A 42 -11.02 16.17 8.29
N GLY A 43 -12.36 16.03 8.41
CA GLY A 43 -13.31 16.24 7.32
C GLY A 43 -13.62 15.02 6.44
N TYR A 44 -13.10 13.83 6.77
CA TYR A 44 -13.28 12.62 5.97
C TYR A 44 -14.43 11.72 6.42
N GLY A 45 -15.27 12.16 7.37
CA GLY A 45 -16.29 11.32 8.02
C GLY A 45 -17.23 10.57 7.05
N SER A 46 -17.80 11.27 6.06
CA SER A 46 -18.67 10.66 5.04
C SER A 46 -17.92 9.77 4.04
N LEU A 47 -16.59 9.90 3.96
CA LEU A 47 -15.73 9.19 3.03
C LEU A 47 -15.05 7.96 3.65
N ILE A 48 -15.26 7.67 4.94
CA ILE A 48 -14.58 6.55 5.62
C ILE A 48 -14.85 5.22 4.90
N SER A 49 -16.11 4.95 4.56
CA SER A 49 -16.50 3.70 3.91
C SER A 49 -15.90 3.57 2.50
N ILE A 50 -15.88 4.65 1.72
CA ILE A 50 -15.27 4.61 0.37
C ILE A 50 -13.76 4.41 0.45
N LEU A 51 -13.10 5.02 1.44
CA LEU A 51 -11.67 4.81 1.69
C LEU A 51 -11.39 3.35 2.08
N GLY A 52 -12.21 2.75 2.94
CA GLY A 52 -12.06 1.35 3.34
C GLY A 52 -12.25 0.37 2.18
N ILE A 53 -13.26 0.59 1.32
CA ILE A 53 -13.45 -0.22 0.10
C ILE A 53 -12.26 -0.05 -0.84
N ALA A 54 -11.79 1.18 -1.04
CA ALA A 54 -10.65 1.46 -1.92
C ALA A 54 -9.38 0.73 -1.46
N GLU A 55 -9.06 0.75 -0.16
CA GLU A 55 -7.94 0.01 0.43
C GLU A 55 -7.99 -1.48 0.09
N LEU A 56 -9.15 -2.12 0.28
CA LEU A 56 -9.33 -3.54 -0.02
C LEU A 56 -9.20 -3.84 -1.51
N VAL A 57 -9.77 -3.00 -2.38
CA VAL A 57 -9.65 -3.15 -3.83
C VAL A 57 -8.20 -2.99 -4.28
N PHE A 58 -7.47 -2.01 -3.75
CA PHE A 58 -6.08 -1.77 -4.14
C PHE A 58 -5.17 -2.93 -3.74
N VAL A 59 -5.36 -3.49 -2.55
CA VAL A 59 -4.63 -4.69 -2.11
C VAL A 59 -5.02 -5.91 -2.97
N ALA A 60 -6.30 -6.10 -3.27
CA ALA A 60 -6.74 -7.20 -4.15
C ALA A 60 -6.05 -7.11 -5.53
N LEU A 61 -5.99 -5.91 -6.11
CA LEU A 61 -5.30 -5.67 -7.37
C LEU A 61 -3.79 -5.95 -7.29
N LEU A 62 -3.13 -5.66 -6.17
CA LEU A 62 -1.68 -5.92 -5.98
C LEU A 62 -1.34 -7.41 -6.04
N TRP A 63 -2.23 -8.27 -5.53
CA TRP A 63 -2.01 -9.71 -5.44
C TRP A 63 -2.42 -10.47 -6.70
N ILE A 64 -3.29 -9.90 -7.55
CA ILE A 64 -3.67 -10.50 -8.84
C ILE A 64 -2.51 -10.32 -9.85
N PRO A 65 -1.93 -11.41 -10.40
CA PRO A 65 -0.76 -11.33 -11.28
C PRO A 65 -0.96 -10.47 -12.55
N LYS A 66 -2.19 -10.35 -13.04
CA LYS A 66 -2.51 -9.54 -14.24
C LYS A 66 -2.60 -8.04 -13.95
N THR A 67 -2.90 -7.63 -12.72
CA THR A 67 -3.17 -6.24 -12.34
C THR A 67 -2.24 -5.70 -11.26
N TRP A 68 -1.23 -6.48 -10.86
CA TRP A 68 -0.36 -6.14 -9.73
C TRP A 68 0.31 -4.77 -9.83
N LYS A 69 0.68 -4.31 -11.04
CA LYS A 69 1.26 -2.98 -11.28
C LYS A 69 0.26 -1.88 -10.96
N VAL A 70 -1.00 -2.07 -11.36
CA VAL A 70 -2.09 -1.14 -11.10
C VAL A 70 -2.37 -1.06 -9.60
N GLY A 71 -2.47 -2.21 -8.92
CA GLY A 71 -2.62 -2.25 -7.46
C GLY A 71 -1.46 -1.58 -6.72
N PHE A 72 -0.22 -1.77 -7.19
CA PHE A 72 0.96 -1.10 -6.65
C PHE A 72 0.88 0.43 -6.77
N PHE A 73 0.54 0.96 -7.94
CA PHE A 73 0.41 2.42 -8.12
C PHE A 73 -0.75 3.01 -7.33
N PHE A 74 -1.88 2.31 -7.21
CA PHE A 74 -2.98 2.76 -6.37
C PHE A 74 -2.60 2.79 -4.89
N LEU A 75 -1.92 1.75 -4.39
CA LEU A 75 -1.43 1.72 -3.01
C LEU A 75 -0.41 2.83 -2.73
N LEU A 76 0.52 3.08 -3.64
CA LEU A 76 1.47 4.19 -3.51
C LEU A 76 0.76 5.54 -3.44
N SER A 77 -0.23 5.76 -4.31
CA SER A 77 -0.99 7.01 -4.35
C SER A 77 -1.81 7.21 -3.08
N TYR A 78 -2.47 6.14 -2.60
CA TYR A 78 -3.25 6.15 -1.37
C TYR A 78 -2.37 6.42 -0.14
N LEU A 79 -1.26 5.68 0.00
CA LEU A 79 -0.33 5.85 1.11
C LEU A 79 0.39 7.20 1.07
N GLY A 80 0.60 7.79 -0.11
CA GLY A 80 1.12 9.15 -0.23
C GLY A 80 0.18 10.19 0.39
N GLY A 81 -1.12 10.04 0.15
CA GLY A 81 -2.14 10.85 0.83
C GLY A 81 -2.18 10.61 2.35
N ALA A 82 -2.11 9.34 2.77
CA ALA A 82 -2.04 8.99 4.19
C ALA A 82 -0.80 9.60 4.88
N ALA A 83 0.36 9.55 4.22
CA ALA A 83 1.59 10.15 4.73
C ALA A 83 1.47 11.67 4.91
N ALA A 84 0.83 12.37 3.97
CA ALA A 84 0.58 13.81 4.10
C ALA A 84 -0.26 14.12 5.35
N ILE A 85 -1.32 13.34 5.59
CA ILE A 85 -2.19 13.50 6.77
C ILE A 85 -1.45 13.17 8.07
N GLU A 86 -0.67 12.09 8.10
CA GLU A 86 0.11 11.67 9.27
C GLU A 86 1.11 12.75 9.68
N VAL A 87 1.91 13.23 8.72
CA VAL A 87 2.94 14.25 8.97
C VAL A 87 2.30 15.59 9.34
N SER A 88 1.23 16.02 8.65
CA SER A 88 0.55 17.28 8.98
C SER A 88 -0.14 17.23 10.36
N GLY A 89 -0.57 16.05 10.78
CA GLY A 89 -1.19 15.83 12.08
C GLY A 89 -0.21 15.67 13.24
N GLY A 90 1.10 15.84 13.01
CA GLY A 90 2.14 15.63 14.02
C GLY A 90 2.26 14.17 14.49
N LYS A 91 1.73 13.21 13.71
CA LYS A 91 1.85 11.77 13.97
C LYS A 91 3.14 11.24 13.34
N GLY A 92 3.52 10.02 13.70
CA GLY A 92 4.66 9.33 13.07
C GLY A 92 4.45 9.11 11.57
N ALA A 93 5.53 8.93 10.82
CA ALA A 93 5.51 8.76 9.36
C ALA A 93 5.42 7.28 8.93
N VAL A 94 4.44 6.56 9.47
CA VAL A 94 4.30 5.10 9.26
C VAL A 94 3.99 4.79 7.80
N ALA A 95 3.16 5.61 7.14
CA ALA A 95 2.84 5.46 5.73
C ALA A 95 4.09 5.55 4.82
N LEU A 96 5.09 6.38 5.16
CA LEU A 96 6.35 6.45 4.41
C LEU A 96 7.16 5.16 4.49
N ILE A 97 7.14 4.48 5.65
CA ILE A 97 7.78 3.17 5.81
C ILE A 97 7.11 2.14 4.90
N PHE A 98 5.77 2.12 4.84
CA PHE A 98 5.05 1.21 3.95
C PHE A 98 5.28 1.51 2.47
N ILE A 99 5.39 2.79 2.09
CA ILE A 99 5.80 3.18 0.73
C ILE A 99 7.18 2.60 0.40
N ALA A 100 8.16 2.74 1.30
CA ALA A 100 9.51 2.19 1.09
C ALA A 100 9.49 0.66 0.95
N LEU A 101 8.71 -0.05 1.77
CA LEU A 101 8.54 -1.49 1.68
C LEU A 101 7.89 -1.93 0.35
N LEU A 102 6.85 -1.20 -0.09
CA LEU A 102 6.23 -1.45 -1.39
C LEU A 102 7.23 -1.28 -2.53
N TRP A 103 8.03 -0.21 -2.53
CA TRP A 103 9.07 0.00 -3.53
C TRP A 103 10.12 -1.12 -3.54
N ALA A 104 10.63 -1.49 -2.37
CA ALA A 104 11.61 -2.56 -2.24
C ALA A 104 11.05 -3.91 -2.70
N GLY A 105 9.81 -4.22 -2.31
CA GLY A 105 9.11 -5.44 -2.70
C GLY A 105 8.83 -5.51 -4.20
N ALA A 106 8.37 -4.40 -4.78
CA ALA A 106 8.09 -4.28 -6.21
C ALA A 106 9.35 -4.37 -7.07
N TYR A 107 10.44 -3.71 -6.64
CA TYR A 107 11.74 -3.79 -7.30
C TYR A 107 12.22 -5.24 -7.37
N LEU A 108 12.19 -5.95 -6.25
CA LEU A 108 12.58 -7.37 -6.20
C LEU A 108 11.62 -8.30 -6.96
N ARG A 109 10.35 -7.92 -7.13
CA ARG A 109 9.33 -8.70 -7.85
C ARG A 109 9.55 -8.66 -9.36
N ASP A 110 9.78 -7.47 -9.90
CA ASP A 110 9.91 -7.23 -11.33
C ASP A 110 10.86 -6.05 -11.58
N ASN A 111 12.15 -6.35 -11.74
CA ASN A 111 13.16 -5.35 -12.06
C ASN A 111 12.88 -4.63 -13.39
N PHE A 112 12.12 -5.26 -14.31
CA PHE A 112 11.81 -4.65 -15.61
C PHE A 112 10.92 -3.41 -15.47
N MET A 113 10.19 -3.26 -14.35
CA MET A 113 9.49 -2.00 -14.07
C MET A 113 10.43 -0.81 -13.86
N PHE A 114 11.70 -1.02 -13.53
CA PHE A 114 12.60 0.03 -13.06
C PHE A 114 13.91 0.13 -13.83
N VAL A 115 14.36 -0.97 -14.45
CA VAL A 115 15.60 -1.02 -15.23
C VAL A 115 15.25 -1.40 -16.67
N LYS A 116 15.65 -0.54 -17.61
CA LYS A 116 15.51 -0.78 -19.06
C LYS A 116 16.12 -2.14 -19.40
N ALA A 117 15.42 -2.96 -20.19
CA ALA A 117 16.05 -4.13 -20.78
C ALA A 117 17.25 -3.67 -21.60
N THR A 118 18.46 -3.99 -21.15
CA THR A 118 19.65 -3.94 -22.01
C THR A 118 19.39 -4.93 -23.15
N SER A 119 19.07 -4.40 -24.32
CA SER A 119 19.12 -5.14 -25.57
C SER A 119 20.56 -5.62 -25.75
N LYS A 120 20.82 -6.90 -25.48
CA LYS A 120 21.98 -7.54 -26.10
C LYS A 120 21.62 -7.70 -27.57
N GLN A 121 22.17 -6.82 -28.41
CA GLN A 121 22.42 -7.12 -29.82
C GLN A 121 23.48 -8.22 -29.91
#